data_AF-A0A4R2IGC7-F1
#
_entry.id   AF-A0A4R2IGC7-F1
#
_cell.length_a   1.000
_cell.length_b   1.000
_cell.length_c   1.000
_cell.angle_alpha   90.00
_cell.angle_beta   90.00
_cell.angle_gamma   90.00
#
_symmetry.space_group_name_H-M   'P 1'
#
loop_
_entity.id
_entity.type
_entity.pdbx_description
1 polymer ?
#
loop_
_entity_poly.entity_id
_entity_poly.type
_entity_poly.pdbx_seq_one_letter_code
_entity_poly.pdbx_strand_id
1 'polypeptide(L)'
;MTAAPASEEARTRGPVAARHPVRVDIDGDFALDDLLALPEAGLARRLHAVPATLAALWRRHAADAEPTAGTRCGPVSTQATPTEADAVLLHRIEASSLFRPPVREQVADLSPEAGSAWLALAARWVDMSRSSGDLRFLNTACKLTGAVWLHHNRADGPWQEPDLTGQLAAVGRLLGEATDRLRRRLAARIVLAEPTGQPSDEALCPGRLMGTSRARIAVLASSGSGSAGRLVTAATAAGLPIQAVCWYTPLHTGRTELSNYSSAWYPPGPPAPSTWPSVPSSVPTTTAESWDDVTAAIRAADADVVLLVGMPVVPDRVLDAARLGVLNAHNGALPTHRGMDAVGWALLNNQPIVCSLHLARPSVDTGEVIAVHPVPISPTRTLAARVKTTQLRLLLAGAAHVATTGTLPDLTAQPAIGTQFYRLHPHLKRLLDASPYAHDEHPERMVTQP
;
A
#
# COMPACT_ATOMS: atom_id res chain seq x y z
N MET A 1 -17.84 -67.84 -5.45
CA MET A 1 -17.20 -67.63 -6.78
C MET A 1 -18.18 -66.81 -7.59
N THR A 2 -17.98 -65.55 -7.94
CA THR A 2 -16.77 -64.76 -8.16
C THR A 2 -17.07 -63.29 -7.80
N ALA A 3 -16.18 -62.67 -7.04
CA ALA A 3 -16.18 -61.25 -6.73
C ALA A 3 -15.01 -60.59 -7.46
N ALA A 4 -15.24 -59.41 -8.06
CA ALA A 4 -14.30 -58.28 -8.28
C ALA A 4 -14.85 -57.32 -9.36
N PRO A 5 -14.48 -56.02 -9.37
CA PRO A 5 -14.31 -55.11 -8.24
C PRO A 5 -15.15 -53.81 -8.41
N ALA A 6 -15.47 -53.17 -7.28
CA ALA A 6 -16.03 -51.82 -7.27
C ALA A 6 -14.94 -50.83 -7.70
N SER A 7 -15.24 -50.03 -8.72
CA SER A 7 -14.43 -48.90 -9.15
C SER A 7 -14.40 -47.83 -8.06
N GLU A 8 -13.18 -47.47 -7.65
CA GLU A 8 -12.86 -46.41 -6.72
C GLU A 8 -13.25 -45.05 -7.33
N GLU A 9 -14.45 -44.58 -7.01
CA GLU A 9 -14.88 -43.22 -7.36
C GLU A 9 -13.98 -42.21 -6.65
N ALA A 10 -13.35 -41.38 -7.48
CA ALA A 10 -12.51 -40.27 -7.10
C ALA A 10 -13.17 -39.47 -5.97
N ARG A 11 -12.49 -39.41 -4.81
CA ARG A 11 -12.75 -38.42 -3.77
C ARG A 11 -12.64 -37.04 -4.42
N THR A 12 -13.79 -36.47 -4.75
CA THR A 12 -13.93 -35.09 -5.16
C THR A 12 -13.33 -34.22 -4.07
N ARG A 13 -12.24 -33.52 -4.41
CA ARG A 13 -11.66 -32.47 -3.57
C ARG A 13 -12.80 -31.50 -3.22
N GLY A 14 -13.04 -31.33 -1.92
CA GLY A 14 -14.04 -30.39 -1.41
C GLY A 14 -13.80 -28.97 -1.95
N PRO A 15 -14.82 -28.10 -1.87
CA PRO A 15 -14.75 -26.76 -2.42
C PRO A 15 -13.57 -25.99 -1.82
N VAL A 16 -12.72 -25.47 -2.71
CA VAL A 16 -11.62 -24.55 -2.39
C VAL A 16 -12.19 -23.46 -1.48
N ALA A 17 -11.67 -23.37 -0.25
CA ALA A 17 -12.02 -22.30 0.68
C ALA A 17 -11.98 -20.97 -0.07
N ALA A 18 -13.10 -20.25 -0.06
CA ALA A 18 -13.32 -19.06 -0.85
C ALA A 18 -12.14 -18.11 -0.67
N ARG A 19 -11.28 -18.02 -1.70
CA ARG A 19 -10.29 -16.96 -1.81
C ARG A 19 -11.09 -15.66 -1.67
N HIS A 20 -10.87 -14.87 -0.64
CA HIS A 20 -11.06 -13.43 -0.82
C HIS A 20 -10.08 -13.07 -1.95
N PRO A 21 -10.56 -12.74 -3.16
CA PRO A 21 -9.64 -12.53 -4.26
C PRO A 21 -8.79 -11.32 -3.89
N VAL A 22 -7.47 -11.47 -3.91
CA VAL A 22 -6.60 -10.30 -4.10
C VAL A 22 -7.08 -9.71 -5.42
N ARG A 23 -7.78 -8.57 -5.35
CA ARG A 23 -8.59 -8.01 -6.47
C ARG A 23 -7.77 -7.57 -7.68
N VAL A 24 -6.46 -7.79 -7.66
CA VAL A 24 -5.52 -7.57 -8.74
C VAL A 24 -4.62 -8.80 -8.77
N ASP A 25 -4.46 -9.43 -9.93
CA ASP A 25 -3.43 -10.44 -10.14
C ASP A 25 -2.08 -9.75 -9.89
N ILE A 26 -1.52 -9.93 -8.70
CA ILE A 26 -0.20 -9.39 -8.38
C ILE A 26 0.77 -10.46 -8.84
N ASP A 27 1.25 -10.27 -10.06
CA ASP A 27 2.34 -11.05 -10.63
C ASP A 27 3.49 -11.12 -9.60
N GLY A 28 3.96 -12.34 -9.28
CA GLY A 28 4.88 -12.60 -8.17
C GLY A 28 4.23 -13.19 -6.91
N ASP A 29 2.93 -13.47 -6.92
CA ASP A 29 2.27 -14.20 -5.83
C ASP A 29 2.68 -15.69 -5.77
N PHE A 30 2.65 -16.26 -4.57
CA PHE A 30 2.87 -17.68 -4.29
C PHE A 30 1.90 -18.16 -3.21
N ALA A 31 1.42 -19.40 -3.29
CA ALA A 31 0.82 -20.02 -2.11
C ALA A 31 1.93 -20.58 -1.23
N LEU A 32 1.83 -20.38 0.08
CA LEU A 32 2.82 -20.91 1.01
C LEU A 32 2.90 -22.44 0.92
N ASP A 33 1.75 -23.10 0.76
CA ASP A 33 1.67 -24.56 0.61
C ASP A 33 2.42 -25.06 -0.62
N ASP A 34 2.43 -24.30 -1.72
CA ASP A 34 3.18 -24.65 -2.93
C ASP A 34 4.70 -24.62 -2.67
N LEU A 35 5.18 -23.61 -1.92
CA LEU A 35 6.60 -23.54 -1.52
C LEU A 35 6.97 -24.67 -0.53
N LEU A 36 6.07 -25.02 0.38
CA LEU A 36 6.28 -26.06 1.38
C LEU A 36 6.23 -27.48 0.79
N ALA A 37 5.58 -27.66 -0.36
CA ALA A 37 5.54 -28.93 -1.07
C ALA A 37 6.83 -29.23 -1.87
N LEU A 38 7.74 -28.25 -2.02
CA LEU A 38 8.99 -28.44 -2.75
C LEU A 38 9.94 -29.42 -2.02
N PRO A 39 10.69 -30.26 -2.77
CA PRO A 39 11.62 -31.22 -2.19
C PRO A 39 12.78 -30.51 -1.47
N GLU A 40 13.16 -31.02 -0.31
CA GLU A 40 14.33 -30.53 0.40
C GLU A 40 15.63 -31.02 -0.26
N ALA A 41 16.43 -30.08 -0.77
CA ALA A 41 17.84 -30.34 -1.03
C ALA A 41 18.67 -29.96 0.21
N GLY A 42 19.67 -30.79 0.54
CA GLY A 42 20.45 -30.75 1.79
C GLY A 42 20.80 -29.36 2.35
N LEU A 43 20.07 -29.01 3.41
CA LEU A 43 20.40 -28.19 4.58
C LEU A 43 21.23 -26.90 4.38
N ALA A 44 20.52 -25.77 4.41
CA ALA A 44 20.75 -24.53 5.19
C ALA A 44 22.09 -23.76 5.11
N ARG A 45 23.23 -24.38 4.78
CA ARG A 45 24.56 -23.76 4.88
C ARG A 45 24.84 -22.70 3.82
N ARG A 46 24.06 -22.66 2.73
CA ARG A 46 24.28 -21.72 1.61
C ARG A 46 23.54 -20.40 1.71
N LEU A 47 22.43 -20.32 2.45
CA LEU A 47 21.62 -19.09 2.55
C LEU A 47 22.31 -17.97 3.35
N HIS A 48 23.34 -18.28 4.16
CA HIS A 48 24.00 -17.31 5.03
C HIS A 48 25.12 -16.51 4.36
N ALA A 49 25.59 -16.91 3.18
CA ALA A 49 26.62 -16.18 2.45
C ALA A 49 25.96 -15.22 1.46
N VAL A 50 25.56 -14.03 1.91
CA VAL A 50 25.24 -12.90 1.02
C VAL A 50 26.59 -12.34 0.53
N PRO A 51 27.08 -12.68 -0.68
CA PRO A 51 28.41 -12.26 -1.11
C PRO A 51 28.34 -10.83 -1.65
N ALA A 52 29.50 -10.21 -1.88
CA ALA A 52 29.65 -8.92 -2.56
C ALA A 52 28.91 -8.84 -3.92
N THR A 53 28.54 -10.00 -4.50
CA THR A 53 27.68 -10.17 -5.67
C THR A 53 26.32 -9.48 -5.53
N LEU A 54 25.76 -9.34 -4.32
CA LEU A 54 24.48 -8.65 -4.09
C LEU A 54 24.58 -7.13 -4.33
N ALA A 55 25.78 -6.55 -4.11
CA ALA A 55 26.09 -5.17 -4.48
C ALA A 55 26.47 -5.00 -5.96
N ALA A 56 26.76 -6.09 -6.69
CA ALA A 56 27.12 -6.06 -8.11
C ALA A 56 25.93 -6.32 -9.03
N LEU A 57 25.05 -7.28 -8.68
CA LEU A 57 23.83 -7.62 -9.43
C LEU A 57 22.88 -6.43 -9.60
N TRP A 58 22.80 -5.57 -8.58
CA TRP A 58 21.90 -4.42 -8.62
C TRP A 58 22.43 -3.20 -9.41
N ARG A 59 23.72 -3.20 -9.79
CA ARG A 59 24.29 -2.11 -10.60
C ARG A 59 23.84 -2.13 -12.06
N ARG A 60 23.23 -3.22 -12.55
CA ARG A 60 22.75 -3.33 -13.93
C ARG A 60 21.37 -2.71 -14.18
N HIS A 61 20.60 -2.39 -13.15
CA HIS A 61 19.25 -1.79 -13.29
C HIS A 61 19.11 -0.41 -12.63
N ALA A 62 20.17 0.10 -12.02
CA ALA A 62 20.24 1.48 -11.56
C ALA A 62 20.87 2.35 -12.65
N ALA A 63 20.09 2.77 -13.64
CA ALA A 63 20.56 3.69 -14.68
C ALA A 63 20.94 5.09 -14.13
N ASP A 64 20.64 5.41 -12.86
CA ASP A 64 20.87 6.74 -12.26
C ASP A 64 21.69 6.72 -10.95
N ALA A 65 22.48 5.69 -10.66
CA ALA A 65 23.31 5.66 -9.45
C ALA A 65 24.79 5.89 -9.78
N GLU A 66 25.29 7.11 -9.51
CA GLU A 66 26.72 7.40 -9.56
C GLU A 66 27.53 6.48 -8.61
N PRO A 67 28.76 6.11 -9.00
CA PRO A 67 29.55 5.12 -8.28
C PRO A 67 30.17 5.71 -7.00
N THR A 68 29.61 5.40 -5.83
CA THR A 68 30.34 5.57 -4.57
C THR A 68 31.17 4.32 -4.26
N ALA A 69 32.49 4.47 -4.38
CA ALA A 69 33.46 3.44 -4.04
C ALA A 69 33.59 3.32 -2.51
N GLY A 70 33.42 2.10 -2.00
CA GLY A 70 33.90 1.74 -0.67
C GLY A 70 32.83 1.32 0.32
N THR A 71 32.34 0.08 0.20
CA THR A 71 31.81 -0.63 1.38
C THR A 71 32.24 -2.09 1.28
N ARG A 72 33.31 -2.43 2.02
CA ARG A 72 33.69 -3.84 2.26
C ARG A 72 32.81 -4.34 3.39
N CYS A 73 31.92 -5.30 3.12
CA CYS A 73 31.18 -6.00 4.17
C CYS A 73 32.09 -7.05 4.82
N GLY A 74 32.26 -6.95 6.14
CA GLY A 74 32.92 -7.95 6.97
C GLY A 74 32.01 -9.14 7.29
N PRO A 75 32.49 -10.13 8.07
CA PRO A 75 31.72 -11.32 8.44
C PRO A 75 30.41 -10.96 9.16
N VAL A 76 29.36 -11.72 8.86
CA VAL A 76 27.99 -11.49 9.33
C VAL A 76 27.92 -11.66 10.86
N SER A 77 27.68 -10.55 11.56
CA SER A 77 27.33 -10.55 12.98
C SER A 77 25.97 -11.22 13.19
N THR A 78 25.87 -12.05 14.23
CA THR A 78 24.64 -12.73 14.67
C THR A 78 23.68 -11.83 15.45
N GLN A 79 24.00 -10.54 15.61
CA GLN A 79 23.13 -9.58 16.27
C GLN A 79 22.18 -8.89 15.28
N ALA A 80 20.89 -9.12 15.51
CA ALA A 80 19.80 -8.92 14.57
C ALA A 80 19.05 -7.60 14.81
N THR A 81 19.76 -6.48 14.65
CA THR A 81 19.10 -5.15 14.57
C THR A 81 19.34 -4.56 13.18
N PRO A 82 18.30 -4.06 12.50
CA PRO A 82 18.44 -3.41 11.19
C PRO A 82 19.44 -2.27 11.27
N THR A 83 20.46 -2.29 10.42
CA THR A 83 21.36 -1.16 10.26
C THR A 83 20.73 -0.10 9.34
N GLU A 84 21.27 1.11 9.35
CA GLU A 84 20.89 2.14 8.37
C GLU A 84 21.07 1.65 6.92
N ALA A 85 22.15 0.89 6.66
CA ALA A 85 22.39 0.29 5.35
C ALA A 85 21.30 -0.71 4.94
N ASP A 86 20.77 -1.50 5.89
CA ASP A 86 19.66 -2.41 5.62
C ASP A 86 18.38 -1.64 5.26
N ALA A 87 18.09 -0.55 5.97
CA ALA A 87 16.93 0.30 5.70
C ALA A 87 17.04 1.02 4.33
N VAL A 88 18.24 1.48 3.96
CA VAL A 88 18.51 2.08 2.64
C VAL A 88 18.34 1.03 1.53
N LEU A 89 18.88 -0.18 1.71
CA LEU A 89 18.75 -1.27 0.74
C LEU A 89 17.27 -1.65 0.57
N LEU A 90 16.55 -1.83 1.67
CA LEU A 90 15.11 -2.08 1.68
C LEU A 90 14.35 -1.03 0.87
N HIS A 91 14.61 0.26 1.12
CA HIS A 91 13.99 1.35 0.38
C HIS A 91 14.29 1.30 -1.12
N ARG A 92 15.55 1.08 -1.50
CA ARG A 92 15.94 0.99 -2.92
C ARG A 92 15.25 -0.16 -3.64
N ILE A 93 15.11 -1.31 -2.99
CA ILE A 93 14.42 -2.47 -3.56
C ILE A 93 12.93 -2.16 -3.73
N GLU A 94 12.29 -1.61 -2.70
CA GLU A 94 10.86 -1.31 -2.70
C GLU A 94 10.45 -0.13 -3.60
N ALA A 95 11.34 0.84 -3.82
CA ALA A 95 11.12 1.97 -4.72
C ALA A 95 11.39 1.65 -6.20
N SER A 96 12.08 0.54 -6.49
CA SER A 96 12.41 0.12 -7.85
C SER A 96 11.19 -0.29 -8.67
N SER A 97 11.36 -0.41 -9.99
CA SER A 97 10.31 -0.93 -10.89
C SER A 97 10.11 -2.44 -10.79
N LEU A 98 11.02 -3.19 -10.14
CA LEU A 98 10.98 -4.66 -10.11
C LEU A 98 9.63 -5.23 -9.71
N PHE A 99 9.03 -4.65 -8.68
CA PHE A 99 7.80 -5.14 -8.08
C PHE A 99 6.57 -4.35 -8.53
N ARG A 100 6.71 -3.58 -9.62
CA ARG A 100 5.59 -2.96 -10.34
C ARG A 100 5.09 -3.96 -11.38
N PRO A 101 3.80 -4.35 -11.34
CA PRO A 101 3.25 -5.26 -12.32
C PRO A 101 3.48 -4.78 -13.76
N PRO A 102 3.80 -5.70 -14.68
CA PRO A 102 3.87 -7.15 -14.50
C PRO A 102 5.28 -7.54 -14.04
N VAL A 103 5.37 -8.14 -12.86
CA VAL A 103 6.65 -8.48 -12.22
C VAL A 103 7.43 -9.49 -13.06
N ARG A 104 6.75 -10.43 -13.74
CA ARG A 104 7.35 -11.45 -14.60
C ARG A 104 8.18 -10.86 -15.73
N GLU A 105 7.74 -9.77 -16.34
CA GLU A 105 8.52 -9.07 -17.37
C GLU A 105 9.73 -8.37 -16.74
N GLN A 106 9.54 -7.72 -15.59
CA GLN A 106 10.61 -7.01 -14.87
C GLN A 106 11.71 -7.95 -14.36
N VAL A 107 11.39 -9.22 -14.12
CA VAL A 107 12.36 -10.23 -13.66
C VAL A 107 12.70 -11.26 -14.73
N ALA A 108 12.33 -11.05 -16.00
CA ALA A 108 12.49 -12.05 -17.07
C ALA A 108 13.94 -12.54 -17.24
N ASP A 109 14.92 -11.65 -17.03
CA ASP A 109 16.35 -11.92 -17.16
C ASP A 109 17.04 -12.28 -15.83
N LEU A 110 16.27 -12.58 -14.77
CA LEU A 110 16.84 -13.05 -13.51
C LEU A 110 17.64 -14.33 -13.76
N SER A 111 18.90 -14.39 -13.31
CA SER A 111 19.72 -15.61 -13.42
C SER A 111 19.55 -16.50 -12.18
N PRO A 112 19.87 -17.80 -12.26
CA PRO A 112 19.87 -18.68 -11.09
C PRO A 112 20.77 -18.17 -9.94
N GLU A 113 21.93 -17.60 -10.24
CA GLU A 113 22.84 -17.01 -9.23
C GLU A 113 22.21 -15.79 -8.55
N ALA A 114 21.53 -14.95 -9.33
CA ALA A 114 20.79 -13.81 -8.81
C ALA A 114 19.62 -14.24 -7.93
N GLY A 115 18.87 -15.26 -8.37
CA GLY A 115 17.79 -15.87 -7.61
C GLY A 115 18.27 -16.43 -6.28
N SER A 116 19.39 -17.16 -6.27
CA SER A 116 19.99 -17.68 -5.04
C SER A 116 20.39 -16.55 -4.08
N ALA A 117 20.99 -15.47 -4.59
CA ALA A 117 21.32 -14.30 -3.77
C ALA A 117 20.05 -13.62 -3.20
N TRP A 118 18.96 -13.54 -3.97
CA TRP A 118 17.70 -12.96 -3.51
C TRP A 118 17.05 -13.80 -2.40
N LEU A 119 17.11 -15.14 -2.50
CA LEU A 119 16.61 -16.03 -1.45
C LEU A 119 17.45 -15.95 -0.17
N ALA A 120 18.79 -15.84 -0.29
CA ALA A 120 19.67 -15.61 0.84
C ALA A 120 19.34 -14.28 1.57
N LEU A 121 19.10 -13.20 0.80
CA LEU A 121 18.65 -11.93 1.37
C LEU A 121 17.27 -12.04 2.01
N ALA A 122 16.32 -12.72 1.35
CA ALA A 122 14.98 -12.95 1.88
C ALA A 122 15.03 -13.68 3.24
N ALA A 123 15.82 -14.75 3.34
CA ALA A 123 16.02 -15.48 4.60
C ALA A 123 16.54 -14.56 5.72
N ARG A 124 17.60 -13.77 5.45
CA ARG A 124 18.14 -12.79 6.41
C ARG A 124 17.08 -11.77 6.84
N TRP A 125 16.25 -11.30 5.91
CA TRP A 125 15.21 -10.30 6.19
C TRP A 125 14.00 -10.86 6.93
N VAL A 126 13.69 -12.15 6.79
CA VAL A 126 12.74 -12.83 7.68
C VAL A 126 13.27 -12.82 9.12
N ASP A 127 14.54 -13.19 9.34
CA ASP A 127 15.15 -13.19 10.68
C ASP A 127 15.25 -11.77 11.27
N MET A 128 15.61 -10.79 10.44
CA MET A 128 15.64 -9.38 10.83
C MET A 128 14.25 -8.85 11.22
N SER A 129 13.20 -9.25 10.51
CA SER A 129 11.83 -8.89 10.88
C SER A 129 11.42 -9.53 12.20
N ARG A 130 11.79 -10.80 12.44
CA ARG A 130 11.49 -11.51 13.70
C ARG A 130 12.12 -10.84 14.93
N SER A 131 13.35 -10.37 14.79
CA SER A 131 14.15 -9.77 15.86
C SER A 131 13.81 -8.30 16.12
N SER A 132 13.59 -7.50 15.07
CA SER A 132 13.28 -6.08 15.19
C SER A 132 11.78 -5.77 15.33
N GLY A 133 10.91 -6.66 14.87
CA GLY A 133 9.48 -6.40 14.71
C GLY A 133 9.13 -5.55 13.48
N ASP A 134 10.11 -5.13 12.67
CA ASP A 134 9.87 -4.36 11.46
C ASP A 134 9.37 -5.28 10.33
N LEU A 135 8.08 -5.22 10.07
CA LEU A 135 7.40 -6.06 9.07
C LEU A 135 7.73 -5.65 7.62
N ARG A 136 8.42 -4.53 7.38
CA ARG A 136 8.84 -4.14 6.03
C ARG A 136 9.84 -5.12 5.44
N PHE A 137 10.78 -5.61 6.25
CA PHE A 137 11.72 -6.65 5.83
C PHE A 137 11.02 -7.96 5.48
N LEU A 138 10.00 -8.37 6.24
CA LEU A 138 9.20 -9.55 5.93
C LEU A 138 8.42 -9.38 4.61
N ASN A 139 7.84 -8.20 4.38
CA ASN A 139 7.15 -7.89 3.14
C ASN A 139 8.07 -7.98 1.91
N THR A 140 9.25 -7.40 2.00
CA THR A 140 10.20 -7.46 0.88
C THR A 140 10.81 -8.84 0.71
N ALA A 141 11.00 -9.61 1.79
CA ALA A 141 11.36 -11.02 1.71
C ALA A 141 10.31 -11.84 0.94
N CYS A 142 9.01 -11.57 1.15
CA CYS A 142 7.95 -12.18 0.34
C CYS A 142 8.10 -11.82 -1.14
N LYS A 143 8.34 -10.53 -1.46
CA LYS A 143 8.51 -10.08 -2.86
C LYS A 143 9.70 -10.71 -3.57
N LEU A 144 10.86 -10.78 -2.90
CA LEU A 144 12.05 -11.44 -3.43
C LEU A 144 11.79 -12.93 -3.70
N THR A 145 11.13 -13.61 -2.75
CA THR A 145 10.74 -15.02 -2.90
C THR A 145 9.78 -15.22 -4.06
N GLY A 146 8.77 -14.36 -4.17
CA GLY A 146 7.77 -14.37 -5.24
C GLY A 146 8.38 -14.18 -6.63
N ALA A 147 9.36 -13.29 -6.76
CA ALA A 147 10.07 -13.11 -8.03
C ALA A 147 10.86 -14.36 -8.46
N VAL A 148 11.49 -15.07 -7.52
CA VAL A 148 12.18 -16.33 -7.81
C VAL A 148 11.18 -17.45 -8.10
N TRP A 149 10.05 -17.48 -7.38
CA TRP A 149 8.94 -18.40 -7.62
C TRP A 149 8.37 -18.31 -9.04
N LEU A 150 8.27 -17.10 -9.61
CA LEU A 150 7.79 -16.91 -10.99
C LEU A 150 8.61 -17.66 -12.04
N HIS A 151 9.91 -17.87 -11.79
CA HIS A 151 10.79 -18.64 -12.66
C HIS A 151 10.70 -20.15 -12.43
N HIS A 152 10.53 -20.55 -11.17
CA HIS A 152 10.27 -21.95 -10.84
C HIS A 152 8.95 -22.43 -11.46
N ASN A 153 7.91 -21.60 -11.44
CA ASN A 153 6.58 -21.98 -11.93
C ASN A 153 6.32 -21.59 -13.40
N ARG A 154 7.34 -21.65 -14.28
CA ARG A 154 7.19 -21.34 -15.72
C ARG A 154 6.67 -22.55 -16.49
N ALA A 155 5.91 -22.26 -17.56
CA ALA A 155 5.39 -23.28 -18.48
C ALA A 155 6.50 -24.07 -19.19
N ASP A 156 7.64 -23.42 -19.47
CA ASP A 156 8.83 -24.04 -20.08
C ASP A 156 9.63 -24.91 -19.10
N GLY A 157 9.11 -25.10 -17.88
CA GLY A 157 9.71 -25.86 -16.80
C GLY A 157 10.48 -24.97 -15.80
N PRO A 158 10.64 -25.44 -14.55
CA PRO A 158 11.49 -24.78 -13.57
C PRO A 158 12.95 -24.76 -14.01
N TRP A 159 13.68 -23.82 -13.46
CA TRP A 159 15.13 -23.93 -13.27
C TRP A 159 15.52 -25.33 -12.76
N GLN A 160 16.43 -25.98 -13.48
CA GLN A 160 16.83 -27.37 -13.23
C GLN A 160 17.83 -27.50 -12.07
N GLU A 161 18.22 -26.38 -11.45
CA GLU A 161 19.16 -26.25 -10.35
C GLU A 161 18.55 -26.76 -9.02
N PRO A 162 18.93 -27.96 -8.53
CA PRO A 162 18.31 -28.54 -7.33
C PRO A 162 18.56 -27.73 -6.06
N ASP A 163 19.70 -27.03 -6.01
CA ASP A 163 20.07 -26.13 -4.91
C ASP A 163 19.06 -24.98 -4.75
N LEU A 164 18.57 -24.44 -5.86
CA LEU A 164 17.68 -23.29 -5.83
C LEU A 164 16.24 -23.66 -5.42
N THR A 165 15.78 -24.83 -5.87
CA THR A 165 14.50 -25.41 -5.42
C THR A 165 14.54 -25.69 -3.91
N GLY A 166 15.65 -26.25 -3.39
CA GLY A 166 15.84 -26.45 -1.96
C GLY A 166 15.90 -25.13 -1.17
N GLN A 167 16.53 -24.09 -1.73
CA GLN A 167 16.54 -22.75 -1.13
C GLN A 167 15.15 -22.11 -1.08
N LEU A 168 14.34 -22.25 -2.14
CA LEU A 168 12.94 -21.80 -2.15
C LEU A 168 12.13 -22.49 -1.05
N ALA A 169 12.25 -23.82 -0.92
CA ALA A 169 11.59 -24.59 0.13
C ALA A 169 12.00 -24.11 1.54
N ALA A 170 13.30 -23.87 1.75
CA ALA A 170 13.82 -23.38 3.01
C ALA A 170 13.31 -21.98 3.37
N VAL A 171 13.32 -21.04 2.42
CA VAL A 171 12.76 -19.69 2.63
C VAL A 171 11.24 -19.76 2.86
N GLY A 172 10.54 -20.63 2.15
CA GLY A 172 9.11 -20.92 2.37
C GLY A 172 8.81 -21.29 3.81
N ARG A 173 9.61 -22.19 4.41
CA ARG A 173 9.48 -22.54 5.85
C ARG A 173 9.70 -21.35 6.78
N LEU A 174 10.76 -20.56 6.55
CA LEU A 174 11.04 -19.35 7.34
C LEU A 174 9.87 -18.35 7.26
N LEU A 175 9.34 -18.12 6.07
CA LEU A 175 8.16 -17.28 5.85
C LEU A 175 6.93 -17.85 6.57
N GLY A 176 6.72 -19.17 6.52
CA GLY A 176 5.65 -19.86 7.23
C GLY A 176 5.71 -19.62 8.74
N GLU A 177 6.86 -19.89 9.37
CA GLU A 177 7.06 -19.64 10.80
C GLU A 177 6.82 -18.18 11.19
N ALA A 178 7.37 -17.24 10.40
CA ALA A 178 7.23 -15.81 10.68
C ALA A 178 5.79 -15.34 10.54
N THR A 179 5.08 -15.82 9.51
CA THR A 179 3.69 -15.41 9.25
C THR A 179 2.66 -16.14 10.11
N ASP A 180 2.97 -17.33 10.62
CA ASP A 180 2.12 -18.04 11.59
C ASP A 180 2.02 -17.27 12.92
N ARG A 181 3.12 -16.68 13.39
CA ARG A 181 3.10 -15.80 14.57
C ARG A 181 2.21 -14.59 14.34
N LEU A 182 2.31 -13.99 13.15
CA LEU A 182 1.50 -12.85 12.74
C LEU A 182 0.02 -13.23 12.66
N ARG A 183 -0.32 -14.38 12.06
CA ARG A 183 -1.66 -14.94 11.98
C ARG A 183 -2.28 -15.15 13.35
N ARG A 184 -1.57 -15.81 14.27
CA ARG A 184 -2.05 -16.02 15.65
C ARG A 184 -2.34 -14.71 16.37
N ARG A 185 -1.47 -13.70 16.19
CA ARG A 185 -1.68 -12.37 16.78
C ARG A 185 -2.91 -11.67 16.19
N LEU A 186 -3.13 -11.75 14.88
CA LEU A 186 -4.30 -11.18 14.22
C LEU A 186 -5.59 -11.90 14.66
N ALA A 187 -5.56 -13.22 14.78
CA ALA A 187 -6.69 -14.05 15.22
C ALA A 187 -7.09 -13.78 16.69
N ALA A 188 -6.13 -13.45 17.56
CA ALA A 188 -6.39 -13.15 18.96
C ALA A 188 -7.02 -11.75 19.19
N ARG A 189 -7.32 -10.97 18.14
CA ARG A 189 -7.86 -9.62 18.31
C ARG A 189 -9.37 -9.63 18.52
N ILE A 190 -9.78 -8.90 19.54
CA ILE A 190 -11.18 -8.62 19.82
C ILE A 190 -11.59 -7.38 19.01
N VAL A 191 -12.46 -7.58 18.02
CA VAL A 191 -13.11 -6.50 17.27
C VAL A 191 -14.45 -6.23 17.95
N LEU A 192 -14.57 -5.11 18.66
CA LEU A 192 -15.79 -4.78 19.39
C LEU A 192 -16.94 -4.50 18.41
N ALA A 193 -18.15 -4.90 18.80
CA ALA A 193 -19.38 -4.56 18.10
C ALA A 193 -19.65 -3.05 18.18
N GLU A 194 -20.38 -2.54 17.19
CA GLU A 194 -20.77 -1.13 17.13
C GLU A 194 -21.68 -0.75 18.31
N PRO A 195 -21.48 0.41 18.95
CA PRO A 195 -22.51 1.00 19.79
C PRO A 195 -23.73 1.34 18.92
N THR A 196 -24.90 0.79 19.26
CA THR A 196 -26.15 1.10 18.55
C THR A 196 -26.44 2.60 18.60
N GLY A 197 -26.56 3.24 17.42
CA GLY A 197 -27.05 4.63 17.30
C GLY A 197 -26.01 5.72 17.04
N GLN A 198 -24.80 5.41 16.55
CA GLN A 198 -23.95 6.47 16.02
C GLN A 198 -24.57 7.07 14.73
N PRO A 199 -24.61 8.42 14.58
CA PRO A 199 -25.07 9.03 13.35
C PRO A 199 -24.23 8.55 12.17
N SER A 200 -24.83 8.45 10.98
CA SER A 200 -24.11 8.03 9.78
C SER A 200 -22.99 9.02 9.49
N ASP A 201 -21.78 8.64 9.90
CA ASP A 201 -20.56 9.43 9.79
C ASP A 201 -20.08 9.58 8.32
N GLU A 202 -20.97 9.31 7.37
CA GLU A 202 -20.77 9.33 5.93
C GLU A 202 -21.07 10.70 5.29
N ALA A 203 -21.86 11.55 5.98
CA ALA A 203 -22.17 12.89 5.49
C ALA A 203 -20.97 13.84 5.63
N LEU A 204 -20.66 14.54 4.54
CA LEU A 204 -19.71 15.66 4.52
C LEU A 204 -20.47 16.94 4.87
N CYS A 205 -20.30 17.44 6.09
CA CYS A 205 -20.96 18.65 6.58
C CYS A 205 -19.91 19.62 7.14
N PRO A 206 -19.13 20.33 6.31
CA PRO A 206 -18.03 21.17 6.80
C PRO A 206 -18.47 22.47 7.49
N GLY A 207 -19.77 22.64 7.80
CA GLY A 207 -20.34 23.92 8.24
C GLY A 207 -20.44 24.92 7.08
N ARG A 208 -21.46 25.78 7.07
CA ARG A 208 -21.58 26.82 6.04
C ARG A 208 -20.66 27.99 6.39
N LEU A 209 -19.86 28.45 5.43
CA LEU A 209 -19.09 29.68 5.59
C LEU A 209 -20.00 30.90 5.73
N MET A 210 -19.66 31.77 6.67
CA MET A 210 -20.34 33.05 6.87
C MET A 210 -19.45 34.17 6.30
N GLY A 211 -19.98 34.93 5.35
CA GLY A 211 -19.27 36.04 4.71
C GLY A 211 -18.65 35.71 3.34
N THR A 212 -18.03 36.70 2.71
CA THR A 212 -17.38 36.57 1.40
C THR A 212 -15.91 36.19 1.57
N SER A 213 -15.52 35.05 1.01
CA SER A 213 -14.11 34.63 0.95
C SER A 213 -13.42 35.19 -0.28
N ARG A 214 -12.16 35.60 -0.14
CA ARG A 214 -11.26 35.94 -1.26
C ARG A 214 -10.34 34.79 -1.66
N ALA A 215 -10.39 33.66 -0.94
CA ALA A 215 -9.54 32.53 -1.26
C ALA A 215 -9.94 31.88 -2.59
N ARG A 216 -8.96 31.30 -3.27
CA ARG A 216 -9.13 30.60 -4.54
C ARG A 216 -8.66 29.17 -4.35
N ILE A 217 -9.61 28.25 -4.32
CA ILE A 217 -9.31 26.83 -4.06
C ILE A 217 -9.39 26.07 -5.38
N ALA A 218 -8.34 25.33 -5.71
CA ALA A 218 -8.36 24.37 -6.81
C ALA A 218 -8.40 22.93 -6.26
N VAL A 219 -9.01 22.02 -7.02
CA VAL A 219 -9.01 20.59 -6.71
C VAL A 219 -8.30 19.85 -7.84
N LEU A 220 -7.33 19.01 -7.50
CA LEU A 220 -6.64 18.13 -8.44
C LEU A 220 -7.01 16.68 -8.11
N ALA A 221 -7.58 15.98 -9.08
CA ALA A 221 -8.05 14.62 -8.91
C ALA A 221 -7.89 13.79 -10.20
N SER A 222 -7.76 12.47 -10.05
CA SER A 222 -7.82 11.57 -11.20
C SER A 222 -9.22 11.61 -11.83
N SER A 223 -9.29 11.53 -13.16
CA SER A 223 -10.57 11.55 -13.90
C SER A 223 -11.53 10.47 -13.42
N GLY A 224 -12.80 10.85 -13.24
CA GLY A 224 -13.85 9.95 -12.73
C GLY A 224 -13.80 9.71 -11.22
N SER A 225 -12.96 10.42 -10.45
CA SER A 225 -12.90 10.27 -9.00
C SER A 225 -14.20 10.69 -8.32
N GLY A 226 -14.99 9.71 -7.88
CA GLY A 226 -16.21 9.93 -7.10
C GLY A 226 -15.96 10.65 -5.77
N SER A 227 -14.75 10.53 -5.22
CA SER A 227 -14.36 11.24 -4.01
C SER A 227 -14.15 12.74 -4.25
N ALA A 228 -13.62 13.10 -5.42
CA ALA A 228 -13.51 14.51 -5.81
C ALA A 228 -14.90 15.11 -6.04
N GLY A 229 -15.79 14.38 -6.70
CA GLY A 229 -17.20 14.76 -6.83
C GLY A 229 -17.86 15.04 -5.48
N ARG A 230 -17.80 14.09 -4.52
CA ARG A 230 -18.29 14.28 -3.14
C ARG A 230 -17.70 15.51 -2.46
N LEU A 231 -16.38 15.69 -2.54
CA LEU A 231 -15.69 16.80 -1.90
C LEU A 231 -16.14 18.15 -2.48
N VAL A 232 -16.19 18.27 -3.81
CA VAL A 232 -16.57 19.52 -4.47
C VAL A 232 -18.04 19.84 -4.23
N THR A 233 -18.95 18.86 -4.31
CA THR A 233 -20.37 19.07 -3.97
C THR A 233 -20.52 19.58 -2.53
N ALA A 234 -19.86 18.95 -1.56
CA ALA A 234 -19.90 19.37 -0.17
C ALA A 234 -19.28 20.76 0.05
N ALA A 235 -18.17 21.05 -0.64
CA ALA A 235 -17.50 22.34 -0.58
C ALA A 235 -18.38 23.47 -1.13
N THR A 236 -19.00 23.27 -2.30
CA THR A 236 -19.92 24.25 -2.89
C THR A 236 -21.15 24.46 -2.00
N ALA A 237 -21.74 23.41 -1.44
CA ALA A 237 -22.88 23.52 -0.51
C ALA A 237 -22.53 24.32 0.76
N ALA A 238 -21.26 24.28 1.17
CA ALA A 238 -20.71 25.03 2.29
C ALA A 238 -20.31 26.47 1.94
N GLY A 239 -20.37 26.86 0.66
CA GLY A 239 -19.95 28.18 0.19
C GLY A 239 -18.43 28.34 0.03
N LEU A 240 -17.67 27.24 -0.07
CA LEU A 240 -16.24 27.32 -0.34
C LEU A 240 -15.98 27.79 -1.78
N PRO A 241 -15.03 28.73 -1.99
CA PRO A 241 -14.73 29.31 -3.29
C PRO A 241 -13.86 28.39 -4.16
N ILE A 242 -14.42 27.26 -4.60
CA ILE A 242 -13.77 26.36 -5.55
C ILE A 242 -13.74 27.01 -6.92
N GLN A 243 -12.55 27.38 -7.39
CA GLN A 243 -12.34 28.07 -8.67
C GLN A 243 -12.24 27.11 -9.85
N ALA A 244 -11.62 25.94 -9.64
CA ALA A 244 -11.43 24.97 -10.69
C ALA A 244 -11.26 23.55 -10.14
N VAL A 245 -11.70 22.58 -10.91
CA VAL A 245 -11.34 21.16 -10.76
C VAL A 245 -10.51 20.74 -11.97
N CYS A 246 -9.27 20.35 -11.72
CA CYS A 246 -8.39 19.77 -12.73
C CYS A 246 -8.46 18.24 -12.64
N TRP A 247 -8.98 17.61 -13.69
CA TRP A 247 -9.04 16.17 -13.86
C TRP A 247 -7.79 15.67 -14.57
N TYR A 248 -6.99 14.85 -13.90
CA TYR A 248 -5.81 14.26 -14.48
C TYR A 248 -6.12 12.90 -15.11
N THR A 249 -5.82 12.78 -16.41
CA THR A 249 -5.84 11.52 -17.15
C THR A 249 -4.49 11.37 -17.85
N PRO A 250 -3.53 10.59 -17.33
CA PRO A 250 -2.27 10.41 -18.04
C PRO A 250 -2.52 9.83 -19.43
N LEU A 251 -1.84 10.37 -20.44
CA LEU A 251 -1.75 9.75 -21.76
C LEU A 251 -1.19 8.35 -21.60
N HIS A 252 -2.01 7.34 -21.88
CA HIS A 252 -1.63 5.95 -21.72
C HIS A 252 -0.63 5.56 -22.81
N THR A 253 0.60 5.20 -22.44
CA THR A 253 1.55 4.50 -23.33
C THR A 253 1.17 3.02 -23.52
N GLY A 254 -0.12 2.73 -23.69
CA GLY A 254 -0.63 1.37 -23.98
C GLY A 254 -0.83 0.44 -22.79
N ARG A 255 -0.59 0.87 -21.54
CA ARG A 255 -0.85 0.07 -20.33
C ARG A 255 -1.68 0.87 -19.34
N THR A 256 -2.83 0.33 -18.94
CA THR A 256 -3.65 0.85 -17.84
C THR A 256 -2.91 0.61 -16.52
N GLU A 257 -2.01 1.52 -16.16
CA GLU A 257 -1.42 1.50 -14.83
C GLU A 257 -2.51 1.88 -13.81
N LEU A 258 -3.11 0.87 -13.17
CA LEU A 258 -3.92 1.08 -11.99
C LEU A 258 -3.09 1.86 -10.97
N SER A 259 -3.62 2.97 -10.47
CA SER A 259 -2.97 3.77 -9.43
C SER A 259 -2.46 2.87 -8.30
N ASN A 260 -1.22 3.06 -7.85
CA ASN A 260 -0.62 2.18 -6.86
C ASN A 260 -1.47 2.03 -5.57
N TYR A 261 -2.27 3.06 -5.24
CA TYR A 261 -3.19 3.11 -4.11
C TYR A 261 -4.50 2.35 -4.29
N SER A 262 -4.94 2.04 -5.53
CA SER A 262 -6.17 1.24 -5.75
C SER A 262 -6.01 -0.22 -5.33
N SER A 263 -4.76 -0.67 -5.16
CA SER A 263 -4.42 -2.01 -4.68
C SER A 263 -4.38 -2.13 -3.16
N ALA A 264 -4.64 -1.05 -2.42
CA ALA A 264 -4.54 -1.05 -0.97
C ALA A 264 -5.53 -1.99 -0.30
N TRP A 265 -5.07 -2.65 0.76
CA TRP A 265 -5.92 -3.59 1.49
C TRP A 265 -6.94 -2.85 2.36
N TYR A 266 -8.19 -3.29 2.26
CA TYR A 266 -9.29 -2.96 3.16
C TYR A 266 -10.14 -4.21 3.37
N PRO A 267 -10.82 -4.34 4.53
CA PRO A 267 -11.76 -5.43 4.72
C PRO A 267 -12.88 -5.39 3.68
N PRO A 268 -13.50 -6.55 3.35
CA PRO A 268 -14.63 -6.59 2.44
C PRO A 268 -15.75 -5.64 2.89
N GLY A 269 -16.10 -4.71 2.01
CA GLY A 269 -17.16 -3.73 2.23
C GLY A 269 -18.33 -3.91 1.26
N PRO A 270 -19.43 -3.16 1.45
CA PRO A 270 -20.46 -3.05 0.43
C PRO A 270 -19.82 -2.59 -0.89
N PRO A 271 -20.41 -2.96 -2.03
CA PRO A 271 -19.96 -2.42 -3.31
C PRO A 271 -19.99 -0.89 -3.25
N ALA A 272 -19.02 -0.26 -3.93
CA ALA A 272 -19.08 1.18 -4.13
C ALA A 272 -20.41 1.55 -4.81
N PRO A 273 -21.00 2.70 -4.46
CA PRO A 273 -22.22 3.15 -5.13
C PRO A 273 -21.99 3.25 -6.64
N SER A 274 -23.03 2.90 -7.41
CA SER A 274 -23.00 2.92 -8.89
C SER A 274 -22.86 4.33 -9.44
N THR A 275 -23.25 5.34 -8.67
CA THR A 275 -23.14 6.75 -9.00
C THR A 275 -22.51 7.51 -7.85
N TRP A 276 -21.66 8.47 -8.18
CA TRP A 276 -21.13 9.45 -7.25
C TRP A 276 -21.68 10.82 -7.61
N PRO A 277 -21.77 11.77 -6.65
CA PRO A 277 -22.11 13.15 -6.94
C PRO A 277 -21.17 13.70 -8.03
N SER A 278 -21.74 14.25 -9.10
CA SER A 278 -20.98 14.97 -10.11
C SER A 278 -20.54 16.33 -9.55
N VAL A 279 -19.42 16.85 -10.05
CA VAL A 279 -19.03 18.24 -9.78
C VAL A 279 -20.17 19.17 -10.21
N PRO A 280 -20.61 20.13 -9.37
CA PRO A 280 -21.65 21.09 -9.73
C PRO A 280 -21.28 21.84 -11.00
N SER A 281 -22.26 22.08 -11.89
CA SER A 281 -22.04 22.77 -13.17
C SER A 281 -21.54 24.21 -13.02
N SER A 282 -21.70 24.80 -11.83
CA SER A 282 -21.17 26.13 -11.49
C SER A 282 -19.66 26.16 -11.24
N VAL A 283 -19.00 25.00 -11.11
CA VAL A 283 -17.55 24.91 -10.87
C VAL A 283 -16.86 24.56 -12.19
N PRO A 284 -15.96 25.42 -12.70
CA PRO A 284 -15.17 25.13 -13.89
C PRO A 284 -14.38 23.83 -13.75
N THR A 285 -14.39 23.01 -14.81
CA THR A 285 -13.59 21.79 -14.88
C THR A 285 -12.66 21.82 -16.09
N THR A 286 -11.49 21.19 -15.98
CA THR A 286 -10.53 21.05 -17.06
C THR A 286 -9.91 19.66 -16.98
N THR A 287 -9.68 19.03 -18.13
CA THR A 287 -8.95 17.77 -18.19
C THR A 287 -7.51 18.05 -18.61
N ALA A 288 -6.55 17.45 -17.90
CA ALA A 288 -5.13 17.57 -18.13
C ALA A 288 -4.53 16.19 -18.39
N GLU A 289 -3.67 16.12 -19.40
CA GLU A 289 -3.05 14.88 -19.87
C GLU A 289 -1.57 14.76 -19.46
N SER A 290 -0.95 15.90 -19.17
CA SER A 290 0.41 16.02 -18.67
C SER A 290 0.47 16.83 -17.36
N TRP A 291 1.59 16.72 -16.65
CA TRP A 291 1.84 17.57 -15.49
C TRP A 291 2.01 19.06 -15.84
N ASP A 292 2.36 19.37 -17.09
CA ASP A 292 2.47 20.75 -17.56
C ASP A 292 1.09 21.37 -17.73
N ASP A 293 0.14 20.61 -18.27
CA ASP A 293 -1.26 21.02 -18.37
C ASP A 293 -1.89 21.19 -16.98
N VAL A 294 -1.59 20.28 -16.03
CA VAL A 294 -2.01 20.41 -14.63
C VAL A 294 -1.48 21.71 -14.04
N THR A 295 -0.18 21.99 -14.24
CA THR A 295 0.47 23.21 -13.73
C THR A 295 -0.16 24.47 -14.34
N ALA A 296 -0.41 24.46 -15.65
CA ALA A 296 -1.06 25.57 -16.36
C ALA A 296 -2.49 25.80 -15.85
N ALA A 297 -3.28 24.73 -15.65
CA ALA A 297 -4.64 24.82 -15.14
C ALA A 297 -4.70 25.40 -13.71
N ILE A 298 -3.81 24.96 -12.81
CA ILE A 298 -3.73 25.49 -11.44
C ILE A 298 -3.34 26.97 -11.45
N ARG A 299 -2.38 27.37 -12.29
CA ARG A 299 -1.96 28.77 -12.44
C ARG A 299 -3.05 29.65 -13.06
N ALA A 300 -3.79 29.14 -14.05
CA ALA A 300 -4.90 29.85 -14.66
C ALA A 300 -6.05 30.10 -13.68
N ALA A 301 -6.25 29.19 -12.72
CA ALA A 301 -7.20 29.37 -11.61
C ALA A 301 -6.69 30.33 -10.52
N ASP A 302 -5.42 30.77 -10.61
CA ASP A 302 -4.73 31.60 -9.63
C ASP A 302 -4.94 31.07 -8.19
N ALA A 303 -4.73 29.76 -8.02
CA ALA A 303 -5.09 29.06 -6.80
C ALA A 303 -4.23 29.51 -5.61
N ASP A 304 -4.89 29.87 -4.52
CA ASP A 304 -4.23 30.04 -3.23
C ASP A 304 -3.82 28.70 -2.64
N VAL A 305 -4.69 27.68 -2.73
CA VAL A 305 -4.44 26.33 -2.24
C VAL A 305 -5.01 25.29 -3.18
N VAL A 306 -4.30 24.17 -3.33
CA VAL A 306 -4.78 22.99 -4.08
C VAL A 306 -5.14 21.87 -3.11
N LEU A 307 -6.27 21.20 -3.33
CA LEU A 307 -6.66 19.98 -2.63
C LEU A 307 -6.35 18.76 -3.50
N LEU A 308 -5.47 17.87 -3.04
CA LEU A 308 -5.21 16.60 -3.73
C LEU A 308 -6.24 15.55 -3.35
N VAL A 309 -6.87 14.93 -4.35
CA VAL A 309 -7.84 13.86 -4.13
C VAL A 309 -7.48 12.61 -4.93
N GLY A 310 -6.63 11.77 -4.34
CA GLY A 310 -6.25 10.48 -4.93
C GLY A 310 -5.36 10.63 -6.16
N MET A 311 -4.18 11.21 -5.96
CA MET A 311 -3.17 11.43 -6.99
C MET A 311 -1.95 10.50 -6.80
N PRO A 312 -1.22 10.16 -7.88
CA PRO A 312 0.16 9.69 -7.75
C PRO A 312 1.05 10.82 -7.20
N VAL A 313 2.34 10.52 -7.03
CA VAL A 313 3.33 11.55 -6.65
C VAL A 313 3.32 12.67 -7.69
N VAL A 314 3.03 13.89 -7.23
CA VAL A 314 2.98 15.08 -8.06
C VAL A 314 4.37 15.74 -8.13
N PRO A 315 4.78 16.30 -9.27
CA PRO A 315 6.08 16.93 -9.41
C PRO A 315 6.12 18.33 -8.75
N ASP A 316 7.32 18.81 -8.45
CA ASP A 316 7.59 20.09 -7.77
C ASP A 316 6.87 21.26 -8.41
N ARG A 317 6.85 21.33 -9.75
CA ARG A 317 6.15 22.40 -10.49
C ARG A 317 4.64 22.48 -10.20
N VAL A 318 4.01 21.36 -9.86
CA VAL A 318 2.59 21.31 -9.44
C VAL A 318 2.48 21.69 -7.96
N LEU A 319 3.42 21.25 -7.12
CA LEU A 319 3.49 21.62 -5.70
C LEU A 319 3.67 23.13 -5.49
N ASP A 320 4.43 23.77 -6.37
CA ASP A 320 4.75 25.21 -6.34
C ASP A 320 3.71 26.06 -7.11
N ALA A 321 2.71 25.44 -7.73
CA ALA A 321 1.75 26.15 -8.57
C ALA A 321 0.72 26.97 -7.76
N ALA A 322 0.54 26.67 -6.48
CA ALA A 322 -0.41 27.34 -5.58
C ALA A 322 0.32 28.18 -4.53
N ARG A 323 -0.18 29.38 -4.25
CA ARG A 323 0.49 30.37 -3.37
C ARG A 323 0.80 29.85 -1.97
N LEU A 324 -0.15 29.13 -1.35
CA LEU A 324 -0.02 28.51 -0.04
C LEU A 324 0.40 27.03 -0.14
N GLY A 325 0.49 26.48 -1.34
CA GLY A 325 0.85 25.09 -1.60
C GLY A 325 -0.35 24.15 -1.67
N VAL A 326 -0.07 22.88 -1.39
CA VAL A 326 -0.93 21.76 -1.76
C VAL A 326 -1.27 20.94 -0.51
N LEU A 327 -2.56 20.83 -0.21
CA LEU A 327 -3.08 20.02 0.90
C LEU A 327 -3.33 18.59 0.46
N ASN A 328 -2.83 17.64 1.22
CA ASN A 328 -3.10 16.21 1.06
C ASN A 328 -3.62 15.60 2.36
N ALA A 329 -4.59 14.70 2.25
CA ALA A 329 -5.06 13.91 3.38
C ALA A 329 -4.63 12.45 3.21
N HIS A 330 -3.63 12.05 3.98
CA HIS A 330 -3.07 10.70 4.00
C HIS A 330 -3.85 9.79 4.98
N ASN A 331 -3.95 8.50 4.69
CA ASN A 331 -4.63 7.50 5.53
C ASN A 331 -3.69 6.76 6.50
N GLY A 332 -2.60 7.40 6.90
CA GLY A 332 -1.66 6.93 7.91
C GLY A 332 -1.32 8.00 8.95
N ALA A 333 -0.89 7.56 10.13
CA ALA A 333 -0.38 8.43 11.18
C ALA A 333 1.01 8.96 10.81
N LEU A 334 1.12 10.24 10.42
CA LEU A 334 2.41 10.85 10.12
C LEU A 334 3.12 11.30 11.40
N PRO A 335 4.45 11.11 11.53
CA PRO A 335 5.43 10.62 10.54
C PRO A 335 5.62 9.08 10.50
N THR A 336 4.89 8.33 11.31
CA THR A 336 5.18 6.90 11.57
C THR A 336 4.68 5.97 10.47
N HIS A 337 3.75 6.40 9.60
CA HIS A 337 3.17 5.59 8.53
C HIS A 337 3.09 6.38 7.22
N ARG A 338 4.24 6.67 6.60
CA ARG A 338 4.30 7.29 5.25
C ARG A 338 4.05 6.24 4.17
N GLY A 339 3.55 6.64 3.01
CA GLY A 339 3.51 5.81 1.81
C GLY A 339 2.26 4.94 1.67
N MET A 340 2.43 3.73 1.16
CA MET A 340 1.32 2.91 0.65
C MET A 340 0.76 1.96 1.70
N ASP A 341 -0.47 1.47 1.45
CA ASP A 341 -1.17 0.45 2.27
C ASP A 341 -1.23 0.78 3.78
N ALA A 342 -1.21 2.07 4.14
CA ALA A 342 -1.03 2.52 5.53
C ALA A 342 -2.04 1.91 6.51
N VAL A 343 -3.29 1.70 6.09
CA VAL A 343 -4.32 1.01 6.89
C VAL A 343 -3.94 -0.45 7.14
N GLY A 344 -3.55 -1.20 6.11
CA GLY A 344 -3.11 -2.59 6.25
C GLY A 344 -1.87 -2.69 7.14
N TRP A 345 -0.89 -1.79 6.96
CA TRP A 345 0.30 -1.72 7.81
C TRP A 345 -0.03 -1.41 9.27
N ALA A 346 -0.92 -0.45 9.55
CA ALA A 346 -1.34 -0.14 10.90
C ALA A 346 -1.96 -1.38 11.57
N LEU A 347 -2.82 -2.11 10.86
CA LEU A 347 -3.42 -3.35 11.37
C LEU A 347 -2.35 -4.42 11.62
N LEU A 348 -1.44 -4.66 10.68
CA LEU A 348 -0.31 -5.58 10.85
C LEU A 348 0.59 -5.17 12.01
N ASN A 349 0.83 -3.88 12.24
CA ASN A 349 1.70 -3.40 13.31
C ASN A 349 0.99 -3.25 14.67
N ASN A 350 -0.32 -3.53 14.76
CA ASN A 350 -1.11 -3.31 15.98
C ASN A 350 -1.19 -1.83 16.38
N GLN A 351 -1.37 -0.96 15.40
CA GLN A 351 -1.44 0.48 15.57
C GLN A 351 -2.82 1.00 15.15
N PRO A 352 -3.26 2.14 15.73
CA PRO A 352 -4.55 2.73 15.39
C PRO A 352 -4.54 3.23 13.94
N ILE A 353 -5.71 3.19 13.31
CA ILE A 353 -5.91 3.81 12.00
C ILE A 353 -6.11 5.32 12.22
N VAL A 354 -5.34 6.12 11.49
CA VAL A 354 -5.35 7.58 11.59
C VAL A 354 -5.26 8.16 10.19
N CYS A 355 -6.03 9.23 9.94
CA CYS A 355 -5.83 10.08 8.77
C CYS A 355 -5.09 11.35 9.17
N SER A 356 -4.15 11.80 8.34
CA SER A 356 -3.35 13.02 8.58
C SER A 356 -3.54 14.00 7.42
N LEU A 357 -3.92 15.24 7.72
CA LEU A 357 -3.84 16.36 6.80
C LEU A 357 -2.44 16.95 6.86
N HIS A 358 -1.80 17.16 5.73
CA HIS A 358 -0.45 17.73 5.66
C HIS A 358 -0.23 18.50 4.35
N LEU A 359 0.86 19.27 4.30
CA LEU A 359 1.34 19.84 3.05
C LEU A 359 2.04 18.76 2.21
N ALA A 360 1.71 18.68 0.93
CA ALA A 360 2.44 17.84 0.00
C ALA A 360 3.81 18.47 -0.30
N ARG A 361 4.84 17.62 -0.30
CA ARG A 361 6.24 17.96 -0.58
C ARG A 361 6.80 16.94 -1.58
N PRO A 362 7.96 17.20 -2.21
CA PRO A 362 8.54 16.29 -3.19
C PRO A 362 8.73 14.86 -2.64
N SER A 363 9.10 14.75 -1.36
CA SER A 363 9.20 13.47 -0.67
C SER A 363 7.85 13.03 -0.10
N VAL A 364 7.48 11.78 -0.35
CA VAL A 364 6.18 11.18 0.00
C VAL A 364 5.85 11.35 1.49
N ASP A 365 4.74 12.02 1.76
CA ASP A 365 4.15 12.25 3.09
C ASP A 365 5.11 12.84 4.14
N THR A 366 6.07 13.64 3.70
CA THR A 366 7.09 14.26 4.58
C THR A 366 6.74 15.67 5.03
N GLY A 367 5.80 16.33 4.35
CA GLY A 367 5.46 17.71 4.65
C GLY A 367 4.74 17.91 5.98
N GLU A 368 4.68 19.15 6.40
CA GLU A 368 4.22 19.57 7.71
C GLU A 368 2.78 19.12 7.97
N VAL A 369 2.54 18.52 9.13
CA VAL A 369 1.22 18.01 9.54
C VAL A 369 0.37 19.15 10.07
N ILE A 370 -0.86 19.21 9.59
CA ILE A 370 -1.85 20.23 9.95
C ILE A 370 -2.85 19.67 10.97
N ALA A 371 -3.34 18.45 10.74
CA ALA A 371 -4.32 17.82 11.61
C ALA A 371 -4.24 16.30 11.50
N VAL A 372 -4.59 15.61 12.58
CA VAL A 372 -4.70 14.14 12.61
C VAL A 372 -6.06 13.75 13.17
N HIS A 373 -6.65 12.69 12.62
CA HIS A 373 -7.93 12.19 13.08
C HIS A 373 -7.92 10.65 13.14
N PRO A 374 -8.17 10.05 14.32
CA PRO A 374 -8.28 8.60 14.43
C PRO A 374 -9.55 8.10 13.73
N VAL A 375 -9.50 6.91 13.13
CA VAL A 375 -10.66 6.26 12.51
C VAL A 375 -10.94 4.97 13.26
N PRO A 376 -12.13 4.83 13.88
CA PRO A 376 -12.51 3.58 14.52
C PRO A 376 -12.47 2.41 13.52
N ILE A 377 -11.90 1.27 13.94
CA ILE A 377 -11.81 0.07 13.11
C ILE A 377 -13.20 -0.55 12.90
N SER A 378 -14.01 -0.62 13.96
CA SER A 378 -15.37 -1.14 13.92
C SER A 378 -16.40 -0.09 13.50
N PRO A 379 -17.42 -0.47 12.70
CA PRO A 379 -17.58 -1.76 12.02
C PRO A 379 -16.59 -1.92 10.85
N THR A 380 -15.99 -3.09 10.68
CA THR A 380 -14.93 -3.32 9.67
C THR A 380 -15.44 -3.14 8.24
N ARG A 381 -16.67 -3.58 7.96
CA ARG A 381 -17.33 -3.49 6.65
C ARG A 381 -17.36 -2.09 6.03
N THR A 382 -17.50 -1.03 6.84
CA THR A 382 -17.53 0.36 6.34
C THR A 382 -16.23 1.12 6.60
N LEU A 383 -15.16 0.43 7.03
CA LEU A 383 -13.87 1.05 7.35
C LEU A 383 -13.30 1.84 6.17
N ALA A 384 -13.31 1.28 4.96
CA ALA A 384 -12.82 1.96 3.77
C ALA A 384 -13.58 3.29 3.52
N ALA A 385 -14.90 3.26 3.64
CA ALA A 385 -15.75 4.43 3.48
C ALA A 385 -15.49 5.48 4.57
N ARG A 386 -15.33 5.06 5.84
CA ARG A 386 -15.01 5.97 6.96
C ARG A 386 -13.64 6.61 6.82
N VAL A 387 -12.61 5.84 6.46
CA VAL A 387 -11.26 6.37 6.17
C VAL A 387 -11.37 7.42 5.06
N LYS A 388 -12.06 7.09 3.97
CA LYS A 388 -12.19 8.03 2.85
C LYS A 388 -12.95 9.29 3.25
N THR A 389 -14.06 9.16 3.97
CA THR A 389 -14.83 10.31 4.46
C THR A 389 -14.01 11.16 5.42
N THR A 390 -13.20 10.56 6.29
CA THR A 390 -12.30 11.28 7.20
C THR A 390 -11.26 12.10 6.42
N GLN A 391 -10.65 11.53 5.38
CA GLN A 391 -9.73 12.28 4.49
C GLN A 391 -10.42 13.48 3.85
N LEU A 392 -11.65 13.31 3.32
CA LEU A 392 -12.39 14.41 2.71
C LEU A 392 -12.78 15.48 3.73
N ARG A 393 -13.18 15.10 4.95
CA ARG A 393 -13.47 16.04 6.04
C ARG A 393 -12.25 16.87 6.43
N LEU A 394 -11.08 16.24 6.51
CA LEU A 394 -9.82 16.93 6.77
C LEU A 394 -9.49 17.94 5.67
N LEU A 395 -9.59 17.56 4.40
CA LEU A 395 -9.39 18.49 3.27
C LEU A 395 -10.37 19.66 3.31
N LEU A 396 -11.66 19.40 3.58
CA LEU A 396 -12.67 20.44 3.69
C LEU A 396 -12.40 21.38 4.87
N ALA A 397 -11.96 20.87 6.02
CA ALA A 397 -11.61 21.68 7.18
C ALA A 397 -10.40 22.59 6.88
N GLY A 398 -9.36 22.06 6.24
CA GLY A 398 -8.21 22.85 5.79
C GLY A 398 -8.60 23.93 4.78
N ALA A 399 -9.44 23.58 3.81
CA ALA A 399 -9.97 24.51 2.82
C ALA A 399 -10.83 25.62 3.46
N ALA A 400 -11.70 25.26 4.41
CA ALA A 400 -12.54 26.23 5.13
C ALA A 400 -11.73 27.18 6.00
N HIS A 401 -10.65 26.70 6.63
CA HIS A 401 -9.72 27.55 7.34
C HIS A 401 -9.10 28.58 6.38
N VAL A 402 -8.49 28.13 5.28
CA VAL A 402 -7.89 29.03 4.27
C VAL A 402 -8.91 30.02 3.71
N ALA A 403 -10.13 29.57 3.45
CA ALA A 403 -11.20 30.44 2.96
C ALA A 403 -11.60 31.53 3.97
N THR A 404 -11.50 31.25 5.26
CA THR A 404 -11.88 32.18 6.33
C THR A 404 -10.74 33.13 6.69
N THR A 405 -9.50 32.63 6.74
CA THR A 405 -8.34 33.36 7.27
C THR A 405 -7.41 33.91 6.19
N GLY A 406 -7.44 33.35 4.98
CA GLY A 406 -6.50 33.64 3.91
C GLY A 406 -5.10 33.02 4.10
N THR A 407 -4.89 32.24 5.18
CA THR A 407 -3.62 31.61 5.55
C THR A 407 -3.79 30.11 5.75
N LEU A 408 -2.68 29.37 5.75
CA LEU A 408 -2.69 27.97 6.19
C LEU A 408 -2.97 27.88 7.70
N PRO A 409 -3.52 26.75 8.18
CA PRO A 409 -3.55 26.47 9.61
C PRO A 409 -2.14 26.16 10.15
N ASP A 410 -2.04 26.02 11.47
CA ASP A 410 -0.77 25.71 12.14
C ASP A 410 -0.09 24.47 11.56
N LEU A 411 1.22 24.60 11.33
CA LEU A 411 2.05 23.58 10.69
C LEU A 411 2.96 22.93 11.71
N THR A 412 2.86 21.61 11.86
CA THR A 412 3.76 20.82 12.70
C THR A 412 4.81 20.14 11.82
N ALA A 413 6.07 20.55 11.96
CA ALA A 413 7.18 19.94 11.23
C ALA A 413 7.31 18.45 11.58
N GLN A 414 7.54 17.62 10.57
CA GLN A 414 7.87 16.22 10.77
C GLN A 414 9.39 16.05 10.99
N PRO A 415 9.82 15.04 11.76
CA PRO A 415 11.23 14.65 11.79
C PRO A 415 11.72 14.23 10.40
N ALA A 416 13.00 14.49 10.13
CA ALA A 416 13.67 14.06 8.90
C ALA A 416 13.60 12.54 8.73
N ILE A 417 13.78 11.80 9.83
CA ILE A 417 13.64 10.34 9.88
C ILE A 417 12.17 10.00 10.12
N GLY A 418 11.59 9.23 9.19
CA GLY A 418 10.24 8.66 9.32
C GLY A 418 10.20 7.27 8.70
N THR A 419 9.09 6.56 8.93
CA THR A 419 8.92 5.19 8.43
C THR A 419 8.04 5.22 7.19
N GLN A 420 8.67 4.95 6.04
CA GLN A 420 7.95 4.73 4.79
C GLN A 420 7.60 3.25 4.64
N PHE A 421 6.33 3.02 4.33
CA PHE A 421 5.75 1.73 4.00
C PHE A 421 5.43 1.65 2.51
N TYR A 422 5.36 0.41 2.03
CA TYR A 422 5.24 0.08 0.62
C TYR A 422 4.04 -0.83 0.38
N ARG A 423 3.72 -1.15 -0.87
CA ARG A 423 2.63 -2.08 -1.18
C ARG A 423 2.85 -3.42 -0.47
N LEU A 424 1.82 -3.89 0.21
CA LEU A 424 1.81 -5.21 0.85
C LEU A 424 1.84 -6.31 -0.22
N HIS A 425 2.70 -7.30 0.00
CA HIS A 425 2.71 -8.53 -0.78
C HIS A 425 1.37 -9.28 -0.58
N PRO A 426 0.81 -9.94 -1.62
CA PRO A 426 -0.41 -10.75 -1.53
C PRO A 426 -0.46 -11.70 -0.33
N HIS A 427 0.66 -12.36 -0.03
CA HIS A 427 0.78 -13.25 1.14
C HIS A 427 0.41 -12.56 2.46
N LEU A 428 0.87 -11.32 2.69
CA LEU A 428 0.53 -10.58 3.91
C LEU A 428 -0.92 -10.07 3.88
N LYS A 429 -1.45 -9.74 2.70
CA LYS A 429 -2.88 -9.39 2.53
C LYS A 429 -3.78 -10.57 2.89
N ARG A 430 -3.42 -11.80 2.49
CA ARG A 430 -4.14 -13.01 2.90
C ARG A 430 -4.18 -13.23 4.41
N LEU A 431 -3.16 -12.81 5.16
CA LEU A 431 -3.20 -12.86 6.62
C LEU A 431 -4.24 -11.89 7.20
N LEU A 432 -4.38 -10.71 6.58
CA LEU A 432 -5.44 -9.77 6.95
C LEU A 432 -6.82 -10.28 6.53
N ASP A 433 -6.93 -10.90 5.35
CA ASP A 433 -8.18 -11.51 4.86
C ASP A 433 -8.63 -12.70 5.73
N ALA A 434 -7.70 -13.43 6.35
CA ALA A 434 -8.01 -14.53 7.27
C ALA A 434 -8.22 -14.07 8.73
N SER A 435 -8.17 -12.76 8.99
CA SER A 435 -8.32 -12.21 10.34
C SER A 435 -9.76 -11.81 10.64
N PRO A 436 -10.12 -11.61 11.93
CA PRO A 436 -11.43 -11.06 12.31
C PRO A 436 -11.75 -9.69 11.68
N TYR A 437 -10.77 -9.00 11.10
CA TYR A 437 -11.03 -7.76 10.37
C TYR A 437 -11.84 -7.96 9.09
N ALA A 438 -11.74 -9.12 8.46
CA ALA A 438 -12.37 -9.38 7.17
C ALA A 438 -13.73 -10.11 7.29
N HIS A 439 -14.10 -10.56 8.49
CA HIS A 439 -15.29 -11.37 8.74
C HIS A 439 -16.18 -10.75 9.82
N ASP A 440 -17.50 -10.71 9.57
CA ASP A 440 -18.53 -10.15 10.47
C ASP A 440 -18.89 -11.09 11.64
N GLU A 441 -18.09 -12.12 11.94
CA GLU A 441 -18.53 -13.14 12.91
C GLU A 441 -18.55 -12.60 14.33
N HIS A 442 -19.77 -12.36 14.82
CA HIS A 442 -20.07 -12.20 16.24
C HIS A 442 -19.40 -13.33 17.03
N PRO A 443 -18.65 -13.03 18.12
CA PRO A 443 -17.91 -14.02 18.89
C PRO A 443 -18.77 -15.17 19.47
N GLU A 444 -20.10 -15.06 19.42
CA GLU A 444 -21.03 -16.10 19.87
C GLU A 444 -21.10 -17.34 18.94
N ARG A 445 -20.65 -17.26 17.68
CA ARG A 445 -20.68 -18.42 16.76
C ARG A 445 -19.44 -19.30 16.77
N MET A 446 -18.35 -18.89 17.43
CA MET A 446 -17.15 -19.72 17.58
C MET A 446 -17.24 -20.74 18.73
N VAL A 447 -18.27 -20.67 19.59
CA VAL A 447 -18.44 -21.57 20.74
C VAL A 447 -19.30 -22.81 20.41
N THR A 448 -19.85 -22.90 19.21
CA THR A 448 -20.69 -24.04 18.80
C THR A 448 -20.27 -24.62 17.46
N GLN A 449 -19.13 -25.29 17.43
CA GLN A 449 -18.99 -26.50 16.62
C GLN A 449 -18.32 -27.58 17.47
N PRO A 450 -18.94 -28.77 17.60
CA PRO A 450 -18.49 -29.86 18.47
C PRO A 450 -17.19 -30.53 18.01
#